data_AF-V9UYX3-F1
#
_entry.id   AF-V9UYX3-F1
#
_cell.length_a   1.000
_cell.length_b   1.000
_cell.length_c   1.000
_cell.angle_alpha   90.00
_cell.angle_beta   90.00
_cell.angle_gamma   90.00
#
_symmetry.space_group_name_H-M   'P 1'
#
loop_
_entity.id
_entity.type
_entity.pdbx_description
1 polymer ?
#
loop_
_entity_poly.entity_id
_entity_poly.type
_entity_poly.pdbx_seq_one_letter_code
_entity_poly.pdbx_strand_id
1 'polypeptide(L)'
;MALTPKQRDQRRREKQERLGEQDLRFKVTASHASQLADLMSWDEIEESGEALTLLIYNAHKLGRSKFPFFAAGARLEIESDQISKADRAEIRLMARRGTIKQLDEMGEWINIADRSGIVRLLIERAHALGPIQALTLLSLPPRHDFVISSSVARSLDQWRMQRELRAPDIRLGADPDDKGLLLIADHEHCQSLNERSP
;
A
#
# COMPACT_ATOMS: atom_id res chain seq x y z
N MET A 1 -16.14 -26.54 20.12
CA MET A 1 -16.06 -25.54 21.21
C MET A 1 -15.93 -24.15 20.59
N ALA A 2 -16.71 -23.17 21.03
CA ALA A 2 -16.61 -21.79 20.53
C ALA A 2 -15.32 -21.13 21.03
N LEU A 3 -14.64 -20.39 20.15
CA LEU A 3 -13.37 -19.71 20.48
C LEU A 3 -13.58 -18.66 21.59
N THR A 4 -12.70 -18.68 22.59
CA THR A 4 -12.70 -17.67 23.66
C THR A 4 -12.30 -16.29 23.11
N PRO A 5 -12.70 -15.17 23.74
CA PRO A 5 -12.27 -13.83 23.34
C PRO A 5 -10.75 -13.69 23.19
N LYS A 6 -9.98 -14.26 24.13
CA LYS A 6 -8.51 -14.26 24.12
C LYS A 6 -7.91 -14.98 22.92
N GLN A 7 -8.48 -16.13 22.53
CA GLN A 7 -8.03 -16.88 21.36
C GLN A 7 -8.36 -16.16 20.03
N ARG A 8 -9.46 -15.39 19.98
CA ARG A 8 -9.80 -14.57 18.82
C ARG A 8 -8.83 -13.40 18.63
N ASP A 9 -8.50 -12.70 19.71
CA ASP A 9 -7.52 -11.61 19.68
C ASP A 9 -6.12 -12.12 19.32
N GLN A 10 -5.74 -13.28 19.86
CA GLN A 10 -4.45 -13.91 19.53
C GLN A 10 -4.37 -14.30 18.05
N ARG A 11 -5.41 -14.93 17.49
CA ARG A 11 -5.47 -15.22 16.04
C ARG A 11 -5.44 -13.96 15.18
N ARG A 12 -6.05 -12.86 15.66
CA ARG A 12 -6.02 -11.57 14.96
C ARG A 12 -4.60 -11.01 14.92
N ARG A 13 -3.88 -11.05 16.05
CA ARG A 13 -2.48 -10.65 16.16
C ARG A 13 -1.56 -11.51 15.31
N GLU A 14 -1.69 -12.84 15.39
CA GLU A 14 -0.90 -13.78 14.58
C GLU A 14 -1.14 -13.56 13.07
N LYS A 15 -2.38 -13.27 12.66
CA LYS A 15 -2.69 -12.92 11.27
C LYS A 15 -2.06 -11.59 10.86
N GLN A 16 -2.14 -10.58 11.72
CA GLN A 16 -1.55 -9.25 11.47
C GLN A 16 -0.03 -9.34 11.37
N GLU A 17 0.61 -10.05 12.28
CA GLU A 17 2.05 -10.28 12.30
C GLU A 17 2.51 -11.05 11.07
N ARG A 18 1.78 -12.12 10.69
CA ARG A 18 2.06 -12.88 9.45
C ARG A 18 1.95 -12.01 8.19
N LEU A 19 1.04 -11.04 8.17
CA LEU A 19 0.84 -10.13 7.03
C LEU A 19 1.71 -8.86 7.11
N GLY A 20 2.43 -8.66 8.22
CA GLY A 20 3.20 -7.45 8.49
C GLY A 20 2.33 -6.18 8.53
N GLU A 21 1.07 -6.31 8.96
CA GLU A 21 0.11 -5.22 9.11
C GLU A 21 0.30 -4.53 10.47
N GLN A 22 0.53 -3.22 10.46
CA GLN A 22 0.72 -2.41 11.67
C GLN A 22 -0.34 -1.31 11.74
N ASP A 23 -0.93 -1.14 12.92
CA ASP A 23 -1.84 -0.02 13.23
C ASP A 23 -1.01 1.26 13.44
N LEU A 24 -0.88 2.08 12.40
CA LEU A 24 -0.21 3.37 12.49
C LEU A 24 -1.19 4.46 12.92
N ARG A 25 -0.75 5.28 13.86
CA ARG A 25 -1.52 6.40 14.41
C ARG A 25 -0.77 7.70 14.16
N PHE A 26 -1.21 8.44 13.16
CA PHE A 26 -0.58 9.68 12.77
C PHE A 26 -1.17 10.84 13.57
N LYS A 27 -0.30 11.62 14.18
CA LYS A 27 -0.69 12.85 14.88
C LYS A 27 -0.85 13.96 13.84
N VAL A 28 -2.05 14.50 13.72
CA VAL A 28 -2.36 15.58 12.78
C VAL A 28 -3.09 16.72 13.50
N THR A 29 -3.19 17.88 12.85
CA THR A 29 -4.02 18.97 13.37
C THR A 29 -5.44 18.88 12.82
N ALA A 30 -6.40 19.59 13.43
CA ALA A 30 -7.75 19.72 12.89
C ALA A 30 -7.78 20.23 11.44
N SER A 31 -6.86 21.14 11.07
CA SER A 31 -6.72 21.63 9.70
C SER A 31 -6.39 20.50 8.71
N HIS A 32 -5.38 19.69 9.01
CA HIS A 32 -5.01 18.54 8.17
C HIS A 32 -6.16 17.51 8.07
N ALA A 33 -6.89 17.29 9.16
CA ALA A 33 -8.06 16.41 9.12
C ALA A 33 -9.16 16.96 8.19
N SER A 34 -9.40 18.28 8.20
CA SER A 34 -10.32 18.95 7.27
C SER A 34 -9.83 18.86 5.82
N GLN A 35 -8.55 19.10 5.57
CA GLN A 35 -7.95 18.99 4.23
C GLN A 35 -8.06 17.57 3.68
N LEU A 36 -7.86 16.55 4.52
CA LEU A 36 -8.07 15.16 4.12
C LEU A 36 -9.54 14.88 3.80
N ALA A 37 -10.48 15.44 4.57
CA ALA A 37 -11.91 15.30 4.27
C ALA A 37 -12.29 15.95 2.93
N ASP A 38 -11.73 17.12 2.61
CA ASP A 38 -11.91 17.76 1.30
C ASP A 38 -11.35 16.88 0.18
N LEU A 39 -10.13 16.37 0.33
CA LEU A 39 -9.49 15.45 -0.62
C LEU A 39 -10.35 14.20 -0.88
N MET A 40 -10.88 13.61 0.19
CA MET A 40 -11.79 12.47 0.11
C MET A 40 -13.07 12.83 -0.66
N SER A 41 -13.64 14.01 -0.41
CA SER A 41 -14.84 14.46 -1.11
C SER A 41 -14.63 14.70 -2.61
N TRP A 42 -13.42 15.08 -3.03
CA TRP A 42 -13.11 15.35 -4.42
C TRP A 42 -13.02 14.08 -5.29
N ASP A 43 -12.67 12.95 -4.69
CA ASP A 43 -12.52 11.65 -5.36
C ASP A 43 -13.56 10.61 -4.86
N GLU A 44 -14.60 11.07 -4.15
CA GLU A 44 -15.67 10.22 -3.58
C GLU A 44 -15.16 9.04 -2.72
N ILE A 45 -14.04 9.24 -2.02
CA ILE A 45 -13.44 8.23 -1.15
C ILE A 45 -14.14 8.24 0.22
N GLU A 46 -14.70 7.10 0.62
CA GLU A 46 -15.40 6.98 1.91
C GLU A 46 -14.43 6.77 3.09
N GLU A 47 -13.29 6.11 2.85
CA GLU A 47 -12.34 5.73 3.90
C GLU A 47 -11.04 6.54 3.86
N SER A 48 -10.70 7.20 4.97
CA SER A 48 -9.43 7.95 5.09
C SER A 48 -8.19 7.07 4.91
N GLY A 49 -8.27 5.78 5.25
CA GLY A 49 -7.18 4.82 5.06
C GLY A 49 -6.88 4.56 3.59
N GLU A 50 -7.89 4.55 2.73
CA GLU A 50 -7.75 4.42 1.28
C GLU A 50 -7.07 5.67 0.70
N ALA A 51 -7.60 6.86 1.02
CA ALA A 51 -7.01 8.13 0.60
C ALA A 51 -5.52 8.24 1.01
N LEU A 52 -5.18 7.92 2.27
CA LEU A 52 -3.79 7.93 2.73
C LEU A 52 -2.91 6.92 1.98
N THR A 53 -3.42 5.72 1.73
CA THR A 53 -2.66 4.69 1.00
C THR A 53 -2.37 5.17 -0.43
N LEU A 54 -3.33 5.79 -1.10
CA LEU A 54 -3.18 6.32 -2.45
C LEU A 54 -2.21 7.50 -2.48
N LEU A 55 -2.34 8.44 -1.55
CA LEU A 55 -1.40 9.56 -1.37
C LEU A 55 0.03 9.07 -1.17
N ILE A 56 0.25 8.14 -0.22
CA ILE A 56 1.57 7.58 0.07
C ILE A 56 2.15 6.90 -1.16
N TYR A 57 1.33 6.07 -1.83
CA TYR A 57 1.77 5.32 -3.00
C TYR A 57 2.15 6.24 -4.17
N ASN A 58 1.28 7.17 -4.54
CA ASN A 58 1.50 8.04 -5.71
C ASN A 58 2.56 9.11 -5.44
N ALA A 59 2.65 9.64 -4.23
CA ALA A 59 3.74 10.55 -3.87
C ALA A 59 5.10 9.83 -3.85
N HIS A 60 5.16 8.60 -3.36
CA HIS A 60 6.39 7.80 -3.37
C HIS A 60 6.90 7.51 -4.79
N LYS A 61 5.99 7.31 -5.76
CA LYS A 61 6.34 7.14 -7.19
C LYS A 61 7.07 8.32 -7.81
N LEU A 62 7.00 9.52 -7.22
CA LEU A 62 7.81 10.65 -7.64
C LEU A 62 9.32 10.36 -7.48
N GLY A 63 9.67 9.47 -6.54
CA GLY A 63 11.03 9.02 -6.29
C GLY A 63 11.92 10.10 -5.66
N ARG A 64 13.15 9.70 -5.32
CA ARG A 64 14.17 10.56 -4.67
C ARG A 64 14.41 11.88 -5.41
N SER A 65 14.28 11.90 -6.73
CA SER A 65 14.58 13.08 -7.54
C SER A 65 13.47 14.12 -7.52
N LYS A 66 12.19 13.75 -7.49
CA LYS A 66 11.07 14.70 -7.59
C LYS A 66 10.35 14.93 -6.27
N PHE A 67 10.33 13.94 -5.39
CA PHE A 67 9.63 14.04 -4.11
C PHE A 67 10.11 15.22 -3.24
N PRO A 68 11.42 15.54 -3.13
CA PRO A 68 11.85 16.71 -2.36
C PRO A 68 11.28 18.04 -2.87
N PHE A 69 11.09 18.18 -4.19
CA PHE A 69 10.47 19.38 -4.78
C PHE A 69 8.97 19.44 -4.50
N PHE A 70 8.30 18.29 -4.54
CA PHE A 70 6.91 18.18 -4.10
C PHE A 70 6.74 18.59 -2.64
N ALA A 71 7.65 18.14 -1.77
CA ALA A 71 7.70 18.41 -0.34
C ALA A 71 8.05 19.86 0.01
N ALA A 72 8.95 20.50 -0.75
CA ALA A 72 9.47 21.84 -0.46
C ALA A 72 8.39 22.94 -0.41
N GLY A 73 7.24 22.73 -1.05
CA GLY A 73 6.12 23.65 -1.00
C GLY A 73 5.23 23.51 0.24
N ALA A 74 5.47 22.54 1.12
CA ALA A 74 4.67 22.38 2.33
C ALA A 74 5.16 23.36 3.37
N ARG A 75 4.23 24.06 4.00
CA ARG A 75 4.52 24.80 5.23
C ARG A 75 4.55 23.77 6.35
N LEU A 76 5.62 22.98 6.37
CA LEU A 76 6.00 22.18 7.52
C LEU A 76 6.37 23.16 8.62
N GLU A 77 5.38 23.65 9.35
CA GLU A 77 5.63 24.23 10.67
C GLU A 77 6.30 23.11 11.47
N ILE A 78 7.62 23.27 11.66
CA ILE A 78 8.46 22.40 12.48
C ILE A 78 8.07 22.67 13.94
N GLU A 79 6.85 22.29 14.31
CA GLU A 79 6.35 22.33 15.67
C GLU A 79 5.75 20.97 15.98
N SER A 80 6.62 19.95 16.08
CA SER A 80 6.21 18.63 16.56
C SER A 80 5.69 18.66 18.01
N ASP A 81 5.99 19.72 18.75
CA ASP A 81 5.80 19.79 20.21
C ASP A 81 4.84 20.89 20.70
N GLN A 82 4.28 21.74 19.81
CA GLN A 82 3.34 22.82 20.18
C GLN A 82 1.96 22.69 19.55
N ILE A 83 1.54 21.49 19.13
CA ILE A 83 0.12 21.26 18.85
C ILE A 83 -0.63 21.46 20.18
N SER A 84 -1.35 22.57 20.30
CA SER A 84 -2.25 22.82 21.42
C SER A 84 -3.13 21.58 21.63
N LYS A 85 -3.35 21.18 22.90
CA LYS A 85 -4.19 20.02 23.23
C LYS A 85 -5.56 20.07 22.55
N ALA A 86 -6.05 21.27 22.25
CA ALA A 86 -7.32 21.51 21.58
C ALA A 86 -7.34 21.13 20.08
N ASP A 87 -6.20 21.15 19.40
CA ASP A 87 -6.13 20.98 17.92
C ASP A 87 -5.63 19.61 17.46
N ARG A 88 -5.39 18.69 18.40
CA ARG A 88 -4.79 17.39 18.10
C ARG A 88 -5.83 16.38 17.61
N ALA A 89 -5.73 15.99 16.36
CA ALA A 89 -6.46 14.90 15.75
C ALA A 89 -5.54 13.68 15.51
N GLU A 90 -6.15 12.50 15.37
CA GLU A 90 -5.44 11.25 15.10
C GLU A 90 -6.07 10.57 13.88
N ILE A 91 -5.26 10.27 12.87
CA ILE A 91 -5.70 9.45 11.74
C ILE A 91 -5.05 8.07 11.87
N ARG A 92 -5.86 7.03 11.70
CA ARG A 92 -5.41 5.64 11.78
C ARG A 92 -5.26 5.05 10.40
N LEU A 93 -4.18 4.30 10.20
CA LEU A 93 -3.94 3.56 8.97
C LEU A 93 -3.44 2.16 9.33
N MET A 94 -4.17 1.14 8.89
CA MET A 94 -3.68 -0.23 8.92
C MET A 94 -2.70 -0.43 7.76
N ALA A 95 -1.41 -0.17 8.01
CA ALA A 95 -0.40 -0.15 6.97
C ALA A 95 0.31 -1.51 6.83
N ARG A 96 0.51 -1.97 5.59
CA ARG A 96 1.39 -3.10 5.30
C ARG A 96 2.85 -2.66 5.27
N ARG A 97 3.78 -3.62 5.42
CA ARG A 97 5.23 -3.39 5.36
C ARG A 97 5.68 -2.53 4.16
N GLY A 98 5.04 -2.68 2.99
CA GLY A 98 5.31 -1.86 1.81
C GLY A 98 5.02 -0.37 2.04
N THR A 99 3.81 -0.03 2.49
CA THR A 99 3.39 1.34 2.80
C THR A 99 4.29 1.97 3.88
N ILE A 100 4.67 1.19 4.89
CA ILE A 100 5.60 1.62 5.95
C ILE A 100 6.96 1.97 5.35
N LYS A 101 7.50 1.11 4.49
CA LYS A 101 8.77 1.33 3.80
C LYS A 101 8.73 2.58 2.92
N GLN A 102 7.62 2.82 2.22
CA GLN A 102 7.45 4.03 1.40
C GLN A 102 7.51 5.30 2.24
N LEU A 103 6.86 5.31 3.42
CA LEU A 103 6.96 6.41 4.37
C LEU A 103 8.40 6.61 4.87
N ASP A 104 9.09 5.53 5.25
CA ASP A 104 10.47 5.61 5.74
C ASP A 104 11.43 6.16 4.67
N GLU A 105 11.34 5.64 3.44
CA GLU A 105 12.13 6.11 2.29
C GLU A 105 11.86 7.58 1.98
N MET A 106 10.59 8.01 1.93
CA MET A 106 10.25 9.41 1.74
C MET A 106 10.84 10.28 2.85
N GLY A 107 10.82 9.82 4.11
CA GLY A 107 11.44 10.48 5.25
C GLY A 107 12.94 10.68 5.06
N GLU A 108 13.65 9.63 4.64
CA GLU A 108 15.07 9.71 4.27
C GLU A 108 15.32 10.68 3.09
N TRP A 109 14.35 10.85 2.20
CA TRP A 109 14.44 11.74 1.04
C TRP A 109 14.48 13.22 1.40
N ILE A 110 13.75 13.59 2.44
CA ILE A 110 13.59 14.97 2.90
C ILE A 110 14.18 15.21 4.31
N ASN A 111 14.91 14.22 4.84
CA ASN A 111 15.51 14.25 6.18
C ASN A 111 14.49 14.49 7.31
N ILE A 112 13.33 13.80 7.23
CA ILE A 112 12.29 13.80 8.26
C ILE A 112 12.12 12.38 8.80
N ALA A 113 12.40 12.18 10.08
CA ALA A 113 12.23 10.87 10.73
C ALA A 113 10.78 10.58 11.17
N ASP A 114 9.97 11.62 11.40
CA ASP A 114 8.59 11.45 11.88
C ASP A 114 7.62 11.18 10.73
N ARG A 115 7.05 9.96 10.71
CA ARG A 115 6.01 9.57 9.76
C ARG A 115 4.76 10.44 9.83
N SER A 116 4.41 10.99 11.01
CA SER A 116 3.27 11.90 11.11
C SER A 116 3.54 13.22 10.38
N GLY A 117 4.78 13.72 10.45
CA GLY A 117 5.25 14.86 9.65
C GLY A 117 5.11 14.61 8.14
N ILE A 118 5.49 13.41 7.68
CA ILE A 118 5.35 13.04 6.26
C ILE A 118 3.87 13.02 5.85
N VAL A 119 3.00 12.38 6.63
CA VAL A 119 1.55 12.33 6.31
C VAL A 119 0.92 13.72 6.29
N ARG A 120 1.26 14.59 7.23
CA ARG A 120 0.81 16.00 7.24
C ARG A 120 1.21 16.72 5.96
N LEU A 121 2.48 16.61 5.57
CA LEU A 121 2.99 17.15 4.31
C LEU A 121 2.20 16.60 3.11
N LEU A 122 1.98 15.29 3.02
CA LEU A 122 1.26 14.70 1.89
C LEU A 122 -0.15 15.28 1.75
N ILE A 123 -0.88 15.38 2.86
CA ILE A 123 -2.23 15.95 2.90
C ILE A 123 -2.21 17.41 2.47
N GLU A 124 -1.34 18.21 3.10
CA GLU A 124 -1.24 19.64 2.81
C GLU A 124 -0.89 19.89 1.34
N ARG A 125 0.11 19.18 0.81
CA ARG A 125 0.55 19.33 -0.59
C ARG A 125 -0.52 18.89 -1.56
N ALA A 126 -1.17 17.74 -1.33
CA ALA A 126 -2.23 17.27 -2.20
C ALA A 126 -3.40 18.26 -2.22
N HIS A 127 -3.80 18.78 -1.06
CA HIS A 127 -4.87 19.77 -0.95
C HIS A 127 -4.52 21.09 -1.65
N ALA A 128 -3.27 21.56 -1.51
CA ALA A 128 -2.80 22.79 -2.16
C ALA A 128 -2.74 22.72 -3.69
N LEU A 129 -2.74 21.52 -4.29
CA LEU A 129 -2.87 21.35 -5.74
C LEU A 129 -4.30 21.66 -6.23
N GLY A 130 -5.29 21.66 -5.34
CA GLY A 130 -6.69 21.83 -5.66
C GLY A 130 -7.35 20.58 -6.24
N PRO A 131 -8.67 20.61 -6.47
CA PRO A 131 -9.49 19.43 -6.72
C PRO A 131 -9.05 18.61 -7.91
N ILE A 132 -8.78 19.25 -9.06
CA ILE A 132 -8.47 18.54 -10.30
C ILE A 132 -7.09 17.86 -10.22
N GLN A 133 -6.08 18.56 -9.70
CA GLN A 133 -4.71 18.05 -9.69
C GLN A 133 -4.49 17.03 -8.56
N ALA A 134 -5.19 17.19 -7.43
CA ALA A 134 -5.17 16.23 -6.34
C ALA A 134 -5.61 14.82 -6.77
N LEU A 135 -6.54 14.71 -7.74
CA LEU A 135 -6.97 13.41 -8.28
C LEU A 135 -5.81 12.59 -8.84
N THR A 136 -4.73 13.22 -9.33
CA THR A 136 -3.56 12.45 -9.79
C THR A 136 -2.87 11.70 -8.66
N LEU A 137 -2.94 12.21 -7.43
CA LEU A 137 -2.39 11.57 -6.23
C LEU A 137 -3.39 10.61 -5.57
N LEU A 138 -4.69 10.80 -5.80
CA LEU A 138 -5.75 9.91 -5.30
C LEU A 138 -6.09 8.79 -6.29
N SER A 139 -5.68 8.90 -7.55
CA SER A 139 -5.99 7.88 -8.55
C SER A 139 -5.46 6.50 -8.17
N LEU A 140 -6.35 5.50 -8.27
CA LEU A 140 -5.96 4.10 -8.18
C LEU A 140 -4.86 3.82 -9.20
N PRO A 141 -3.78 3.09 -8.83
CA PRO A 141 -2.82 2.62 -9.81
C PRO A 141 -3.56 1.86 -10.92
N PRO A 142 -3.15 2.03 -12.19
CA PRO A 142 -3.80 1.35 -13.31
C PRO A 142 -3.80 -0.15 -13.02
N ARG A 143 -5.01 -0.69 -12.79
CA ARG A 143 -5.21 -2.13 -12.70
C ARG A 143 -5.04 -2.64 -14.11
N HIS A 144 -3.93 -3.33 -14.37
CA HIS A 144 -3.79 -4.05 -15.62
C HIS A 144 -4.75 -5.22 -15.59
N ASP A 145 -5.48 -5.44 -16.69
CA ASP A 145 -6.23 -6.68 -16.85
C ASP A 145 -5.23 -7.83 -16.84
N PHE A 146 -5.32 -8.69 -15.82
CA PHE A 146 -4.49 -9.88 -15.74
C PHE A 146 -5.08 -10.95 -16.63
N VAL A 147 -4.63 -10.99 -17.89
CA VAL A 147 -4.98 -12.05 -18.83
C VAL A 147 -4.00 -13.20 -18.67
N ILE A 148 -4.49 -14.35 -18.18
CA ILE A 148 -3.69 -15.58 -18.10
C ILE A 148 -3.38 -16.05 -19.52
N SER A 149 -2.09 -16.19 -19.86
CA SER A 149 -1.70 -16.72 -21.18
C SER A 149 -2.15 -18.18 -21.33
N SER A 150 -2.37 -18.62 -22.56
CA SER A 150 -2.74 -20.02 -22.85
C SER A 150 -1.69 -21.02 -22.34
N SER A 151 -0.40 -20.65 -22.36
CA SER A 151 0.68 -21.46 -21.80
C SER A 151 0.59 -21.60 -20.29
N VAL A 152 0.37 -20.49 -19.56
CA VAL A 152 0.22 -20.51 -18.10
C VAL A 152 -1.05 -21.24 -17.69
N ALA A 153 -2.16 -21.04 -18.42
CA ALA A 153 -3.41 -21.79 -18.19
C ALA A 153 -3.19 -23.30 -18.35
N ARG A 154 -2.51 -23.72 -19.42
CA ARG A 154 -2.17 -25.13 -19.66
C ARG A 154 -1.26 -25.69 -18.57
N SER A 155 -0.26 -24.93 -18.13
CA SER A 155 0.63 -25.36 -17.03
C SER A 155 -0.12 -25.49 -15.71
N LEU A 156 -1.05 -24.60 -15.41
CA LEU A 156 -1.92 -24.69 -14.23
C LEU A 156 -2.84 -25.92 -14.30
N ASP A 157 -3.42 -26.20 -15.47
CA ASP A 157 -4.23 -27.41 -15.67
C ASP A 157 -3.41 -28.69 -15.51
N GLN A 158 -2.20 -28.73 -16.07
CA GLN A 158 -1.28 -29.87 -15.91
C GLN A 158 -0.87 -30.08 -14.46
N TRP A 159 -0.56 -29.00 -13.75
CA TRP A 159 -0.26 -29.05 -12.32
C TRP A 159 -1.45 -29.60 -11.52
N ARG A 160 -2.67 -29.13 -11.79
CA ARG A 160 -3.89 -29.63 -11.15
C ARG A 160 -4.05 -31.14 -11.38
N MET A 161 -3.92 -31.60 -12.62
CA MET A 161 -4.06 -33.02 -12.98
C MET A 161 -3.01 -33.90 -12.28
N GLN A 162 -1.75 -33.48 -12.26
CA GLN A 162 -0.69 -34.23 -11.58
C GLN A 162 -0.94 -34.34 -10.06
N ARG A 163 -1.45 -33.27 -9.45
CA ARG A 163 -1.82 -33.29 -8.02
C ARG A 163 -2.99 -34.23 -7.76
N GLU A 164 -4.06 -34.15 -8.54
CA GLU A 164 -5.24 -35.04 -8.38
C GLU A 164 -4.87 -36.52 -8.51
N LEU A 165 -3.91 -36.87 -9.37
CA LEU A 165 -3.41 -38.24 -9.51
C LEU A 165 -2.57 -38.71 -8.32
N ARG A 166 -1.80 -37.82 -7.68
CA ARG A 166 -0.93 -38.16 -6.55
C ARG A 166 -1.71 -38.26 -5.23
N ALA A 167 -2.66 -37.35 -5.03
CA ALA A 167 -3.35 -37.17 -3.76
C ALA A 167 -4.79 -36.62 -3.93
N PRO A 168 -5.72 -37.45 -4.44
CA PRO A 168 -7.09 -37.01 -4.75
C PRO A 168 -7.88 -36.54 -3.51
N ASP A 169 -7.61 -37.10 -2.34
CA ASP A 169 -8.36 -36.83 -1.09
C ASP A 169 -7.73 -35.75 -0.20
N ILE A 170 -6.58 -35.18 -0.59
CA ILE A 170 -5.85 -34.18 0.22
C ILE A 170 -6.19 -32.76 -0.24
N ARG A 171 -6.61 -31.91 0.70
CA ARG A 171 -6.87 -30.48 0.45
C ARG A 171 -5.58 -29.76 0.04
N LEU A 172 -5.66 -28.79 -0.88
CA LEU A 172 -4.50 -28.08 -1.47
C LEU A 172 -3.41 -27.72 -0.46
N GLY A 173 -3.76 -27.08 0.66
CA GLY A 173 -2.79 -26.61 1.65
C GLY A 173 -2.28 -27.68 2.65
N ALA A 174 -2.64 -28.95 2.46
CA ALA A 174 -2.28 -30.05 3.36
C ALA A 174 -1.46 -31.15 2.66
N ASP A 175 -1.10 -30.95 1.39
CA ASP A 175 -0.25 -31.86 0.63
C ASP A 175 1.22 -31.67 1.05
N PRO A 176 1.85 -32.68 1.69
CA PRO A 176 3.21 -32.58 2.21
C PRO A 176 4.28 -32.49 1.11
N ASP A 177 3.94 -32.85 -0.14
CA ASP A 177 4.83 -32.78 -1.30
C ASP A 177 4.56 -31.58 -2.22
N ASP A 178 3.67 -30.66 -1.81
CA ASP A 178 3.34 -29.48 -2.60
C ASP A 178 4.49 -28.45 -2.53
N LYS A 179 5.35 -28.46 -3.55
CA LYS A 179 6.40 -27.45 -3.75
C LYS A 179 5.87 -26.11 -4.29
N GLY A 180 4.57 -26.01 -4.57
CA GLY A 180 3.96 -24.87 -5.25
C GLY A 180 4.41 -24.75 -6.71
N LEU A 181 3.70 -23.92 -7.48
CA LEU A 181 4.10 -23.56 -8.83
C LEU A 181 5.21 -22.48 -8.76
N LEU A 182 6.47 -22.87 -8.64
CA LEU A 182 7.60 -21.95 -8.79
C LEU A 182 7.83 -21.66 -10.28
N LEU A 183 7.05 -20.74 -10.84
CA LEU A 183 7.35 -20.13 -12.14
C LEU A 183 8.50 -19.13 -11.98
N ILE A 184 9.73 -19.65 -11.84
CA ILE A 184 10.92 -18.86 -12.17
C ILE A 184 11.06 -19.03 -13.68
N ALA A 185 10.58 -18.06 -14.45
CA ALA A 185 10.78 -18.06 -15.88
C ALA A 185 12.30 -18.08 -16.15
N ASP A 186 12.76 -19.07 -16.92
CA ASP A 186 14.10 -19.07 -17.48
C ASP A 186 14.33 -17.74 -18.20
N HIS A 187 15.36 -17.03 -17.76
CA HIS A 187 15.60 -15.60 -18.00
C HIS A 187 15.94 -15.24 -19.45
N GLU A 188 15.86 -16.19 -20.39
CA GLU A 188 16.35 -16.04 -21.77
C GLU A 188 15.28 -15.60 -22.78
N HIS A 189 13.97 -15.68 -22.45
CA HIS A 189 12.91 -15.38 -23.42
C HIS A 189 12.36 -13.95 -23.40
N CYS A 190 12.72 -13.13 -22.41
CA CYS A 190 12.18 -11.76 -22.30
C CYS A 190 12.90 -10.72 -23.18
N GLN A 191 14.03 -11.05 -23.83
CA GLN A 191 14.75 -10.08 -24.67
C GLN A 191 14.25 -10.00 -26.12
N SER A 192 13.46 -10.97 -26.62
CA SER A 192 13.08 -11.02 -28.04
C SER A 192 11.80 -10.26 -28.41
N LEU A 193 11.04 -9.75 -27.42
CA LEU A 193 9.77 -9.06 -27.68
C LEU A 193 9.90 -7.53 -27.80
N ASN A 194 11.08 -6.95 -27.57
CA ASN A 194 11.28 -5.50 -27.63
C ASN A 194 11.82 -4.96 -28.97
N GLU A 195 12.04 -5.81 -29.98
CA GLU A 195 12.61 -5.38 -31.28
C GLU A 195 11.67 -5.52 -32.49
N ARG A 196 10.38 -5.80 -32.28
CA ARG A 196 9.43 -5.84 -33.41
C ARG A 196 8.10 -5.19 -33.08
N SER A 197 8.04 -3.88 -33.32
CA SER A 197 6.90 -3.25 -33.99
C SER A 197 7.37 -1.97 -34.68
N PRO A 198 6.79 -1.62 -35.85
CA PRO A 198 7.29 -0.58 -36.76
C PRO A 198 7.13 0.84 -36.23
#